data_AF-A0A267H1C0-F1
#
_entry.id   AF-A0A267H1C0-F1
#
_cell.length_a   1.000
_cell.length_b   1.000
_cell.length_c   1.000
_cell.angle_alpha   90.00
_cell.angle_beta   90.00
_cell.angle_gamma   90.00
#
_symmetry.space_group_name_H-M   'P 1'
#
loop_
_entity.id
_entity.type
_entity.pdbx_description
1 polymer ?
#
loop_
_entity_poly.entity_id
_entity_poly.type
_entity_poly.pdbx_seq_one_letter_code
_entity_poly.pdbx_strand_id
1 'polypeptide(L)'
;MAVSKVDQPFNALAEAERLHKAMKGIGTNENLIIDVLGHRPSHQRAEIAKAFKTSYGKELDSALKSELSGDFLEVCEGLCYCLSEYDAKCLYSAVKGAGTDEEAIIDILSFEK
;
A
#
# COMPACT_ATOMS: atom_id res chain seq x y z
N MET A 1 4.20 20.74 -4.40
CA MET A 1 4.60 20.14 -3.11
C MET A 1 3.33 19.84 -2.34
N ALA A 2 2.89 18.58 -2.30
CA ALA A 2 1.76 18.21 -1.46
C ALA A 2 2.27 18.13 -0.01
N VAL A 3 1.69 18.93 0.88
CA VAL A 3 1.98 18.86 2.31
C VAL A 3 1.41 17.54 2.82
N SER A 4 2.24 16.72 3.48
CA SER A 4 1.81 15.46 4.07
C SER A 4 0.68 15.69 5.08
N LYS A 5 -0.42 14.94 5.00
CA LYS A 5 -1.59 15.09 5.90
C LYS A 5 -1.36 14.50 7.30
N VAL A 6 -0.10 14.25 7.67
CA VAL A 6 0.31 13.59 8.92
C VAL A 6 -0.30 14.26 10.15
N ASP A 7 -0.33 15.60 10.16
CA ASP A 7 -0.80 16.40 11.30
C ASP A 7 -2.31 16.69 11.28
N GLN A 8 -3.02 16.28 10.22
CA GLN A 8 -4.48 16.45 10.16
C GLN A 8 -5.19 15.38 11.00
N PRO A 9 -6.38 15.69 11.54
CA PRO A 9 -7.20 14.71 12.24
C PRO A 9 -7.35 13.43 11.42
N PHE A 10 -6.91 12.31 12.01
CA PHE A 10 -6.92 11.02 11.36
C PHE A 10 -8.12 10.20 11.83
N ASN A 11 -8.85 9.62 10.87
CA ASN A 11 -9.94 8.69 11.14
C ASN A 11 -9.86 7.53 10.15
N ALA A 12 -9.39 6.38 10.63
CA ALA A 12 -9.19 5.18 9.82
C ALA A 12 -10.49 4.70 9.13
N LEU A 13 -11.65 4.83 9.79
CA LEU A 13 -12.93 4.42 9.21
C LEU A 13 -13.33 5.31 8.05
N ALA A 14 -13.16 6.62 8.19
CA ALA A 14 -13.47 7.57 7.12
C ALA A 14 -12.56 7.38 5.91
N GLU A 15 -11.25 7.17 6.13
CA GLU A 15 -10.30 6.91 5.05
C GLU A 15 -10.57 5.54 4.37
N ALA A 16 -10.94 4.51 5.14
CA ALA A 16 -11.35 3.22 4.58
C ALA A 16 -12.62 3.35 3.72
N GLU A 17 -13.60 4.15 4.14
CA GLU A 17 -14.80 4.44 3.34
C GLU A 17 -14.46 5.17 2.05
N ARG A 18 -13.53 6.14 2.10
CA ARG A 18 -13.05 6.82 0.90
C ARG A 18 -12.42 5.82 -0.07
N LEU A 19 -11.51 4.97 0.40
CA LEU A 19 -10.90 3.92 -0.43
C LEU A 19 -11.96 2.99 -1.03
N HIS A 20 -12.94 2.56 -0.25
CA HIS A 20 -14.03 1.72 -0.77
C HIS A 20 -14.81 2.43 -1.87
N LYS A 21 -15.15 3.72 -1.70
CA LYS A 21 -15.82 4.52 -2.73
C LYS A 21 -14.97 4.68 -3.98
N ALA A 22 -13.66 4.82 -3.84
CA ALA A 22 -12.75 4.94 -4.99
C ALA A 22 -12.65 3.66 -5.81
N MET A 23 -12.89 2.51 -5.19
CA MET A 23 -12.83 1.17 -5.80
C MET A 23 -14.21 0.60 -6.15
N LYS A 24 -15.30 1.36 -5.94
CA LYS A 24 -16.66 0.87 -6.14
C LYS A 24 -17.24 1.39 -7.45
N GLY A 25 -17.60 0.47 -8.35
CA GLY A 25 -18.36 0.78 -9.56
C GLY A 25 -17.62 0.42 -10.82
N ILE A 26 -17.93 1.10 -11.93
CA ILE A 26 -17.21 0.93 -13.19
C ILE A 26 -16.05 1.92 -13.19
N GLY A 27 -14.84 1.37 -13.22
CA GLY A 27 -13.60 2.14 -13.12
C GLY A 27 -13.18 2.45 -11.69
N THR A 28 -12.01 3.05 -11.56
CA THR A 28 -11.34 3.31 -10.29
C THR A 28 -11.02 4.79 -10.18
N ASN A 29 -11.07 5.36 -8.97
CA ASN A 29 -10.61 6.72 -8.72
C ASN A 29 -9.20 6.70 -8.12
N GLU A 30 -8.18 6.62 -8.98
CA GLU A 30 -6.78 6.51 -8.60
C GLU A 30 -6.30 7.73 -7.81
N ASN A 31 -6.78 8.92 -8.16
CA ASN A 31 -6.43 10.16 -7.45
C ASN A 31 -6.82 10.11 -5.97
N LEU A 32 -7.97 9.48 -5.66
CA LEU A 32 -8.40 9.32 -4.28
C LEU A 32 -7.56 8.27 -3.55
N ILE A 33 -7.17 7.19 -4.22
CA ILE A 33 -6.24 6.19 -3.66
C ILE A 33 -4.90 6.83 -3.32
N ILE A 34 -4.34 7.65 -4.23
CA ILE A 34 -3.11 8.42 -4.01
C ILE A 34 -3.29 9.41 -2.85
N ASP A 35 -4.41 10.11 -2.77
CA ASP A 35 -4.67 11.05 -1.68
C ASP A 35 -4.65 10.38 -0.31
N VAL A 36 -5.25 9.18 -0.19
CA VAL A 36 -5.31 8.43 1.07
C VAL A 36 -3.99 7.74 1.38
N LEU A 37 -3.47 6.89 0.47
CA LEU A 37 -2.27 6.11 0.74
C LEU A 37 -1.01 6.98 0.69
N GLY A 38 -0.88 7.87 -0.29
CA GLY A 38 0.33 8.68 -0.49
C GLY A 38 0.60 9.71 0.62
N HIS A 39 -0.42 10.17 1.33
CA HIS A 39 -0.28 11.26 2.33
C HIS A 39 -0.36 10.81 3.79
N ARG A 40 -0.44 9.49 4.04
CA ARG A 40 -0.51 8.90 5.37
C ARG A 40 0.77 8.08 5.65
N PRO A 41 1.32 8.11 6.87
CA PRO A 41 2.45 7.25 7.26
C PRO A 41 2.02 5.79 7.41
N SER A 42 2.98 4.85 7.42
CA SER A 42 2.75 3.40 7.44
C SER A 42 1.81 2.94 8.57
N HIS A 43 1.98 3.45 9.79
CA HIS A 43 1.11 3.09 10.92
C HIS A 43 -0.36 3.48 10.69
N GLN A 44 -0.62 4.68 10.13
CA GLN A 44 -1.98 5.10 9.78
C GLN A 44 -2.55 4.23 8.65
N ARG A 45 -1.75 3.84 7.65
CA ARG A 45 -2.19 2.93 6.59
C ARG A 45 -2.55 1.54 7.12
N ALA A 46 -1.80 1.02 8.09
CA ALA A 46 -2.14 -0.24 8.76
C ALA A 46 -3.49 -0.14 9.50
N GLU A 47 -3.76 0.99 10.16
CA GLU A 47 -5.07 1.24 10.77
C GLU A 47 -6.20 1.32 9.74
N ILE A 48 -5.97 1.98 8.59
CA ILE A 48 -6.92 2.02 7.47
C ILE A 48 -7.19 0.61 6.95
N ALA A 49 -6.16 -0.21 6.73
CA ALA A 49 -6.31 -1.58 6.24
C ALA A 49 -7.16 -2.43 7.20
N LYS A 50 -6.91 -2.32 8.52
CA LYS A 50 -7.71 -2.99 9.56
C LYS A 50 -9.17 -2.51 9.57
N ALA A 51 -9.38 -1.20 9.47
CA ALA A 51 -10.72 -0.61 9.39
C ALA A 51 -11.47 -1.06 8.13
N PHE A 52 -10.78 -1.10 6.98
CA PHE A 52 -11.33 -1.56 5.71
C PHE A 52 -11.77 -3.03 5.78
N LYS A 53 -10.91 -3.91 6.30
CA LYS A 53 -11.23 -5.32 6.52
C LYS A 53 -12.45 -5.50 7.42
N THR A 54 -12.51 -4.73 8.52
CA THR A 54 -13.61 -4.82 9.49
C THR A 54 -14.94 -4.35 8.88
N SER A 55 -14.92 -3.28 8.09
CA SER A 55 -16.12 -2.69 7.50
C SER A 55 -16.64 -3.42 6.26
N TYR A 56 -15.75 -4.03 5.47
CA TYR A 56 -16.10 -4.57 4.15
C TYR A 56 -15.81 -6.06 3.98
N GLY A 57 -15.19 -6.72 4.96
CA GLY A 57 -14.90 -8.16 4.94
C GLY A 57 -13.88 -8.60 3.89
N LYS A 58 -13.16 -7.65 3.27
CA LYS A 58 -12.13 -7.89 2.25
C LYS A 58 -10.83 -7.19 2.67
N GLU A 59 -9.69 -7.84 2.47
CA GLU A 59 -8.39 -7.20 2.69
C GLU A 59 -8.20 -6.02 1.74
N LEU A 60 -7.61 -4.93 2.23
CA LEU A 60 -7.34 -3.75 1.41
C LEU A 60 -6.43 -4.08 0.22
N ASP A 61 -5.37 -4.86 0.47
CA ASP A 61 -4.46 -5.36 -0.59
C ASP A 61 -5.21 -6.13 -1.69
N SER A 62 -6.12 -7.02 -1.30
CA SER A 62 -6.94 -7.77 -2.26
C SER A 62 -7.95 -6.90 -3.00
N ALA A 63 -8.38 -5.78 -2.41
CA ALA A 63 -9.23 -4.81 -3.08
C ALA A 63 -8.44 -4.01 -4.13
N LEU A 64 -7.24 -3.54 -3.79
CA LEU A 64 -6.36 -2.85 -4.73
C LEU A 64 -6.01 -3.74 -5.93
N LYS A 65 -5.71 -5.02 -5.70
CA LYS A 65 -5.42 -6.00 -6.75
C LYS A 65 -6.58 -6.28 -7.71
N SER A 66 -7.83 -6.06 -7.30
CA SER A 66 -8.96 -6.24 -8.21
C SER A 66 -9.22 -5.02 -9.09
N GLU A 67 -8.76 -3.84 -8.67
CA GLU A 67 -9.07 -2.56 -9.33
C GLU A 67 -7.88 -1.93 -10.08
N LEU A 68 -6.65 -2.27 -9.70
CA LEU A 68 -5.42 -1.68 -10.22
C LEU A 68 -4.55 -2.73 -10.93
N SER A 69 -3.61 -2.27 -11.76
CA SER A 69 -2.64 -3.12 -12.45
C SER A 69 -1.33 -2.39 -12.73
N GLY A 70 -0.27 -3.13 -13.06
CA GLY A 70 1.04 -2.58 -13.41
C GLY A 70 1.71 -1.85 -12.24
N ASP A 71 2.62 -0.93 -12.56
CA ASP A 71 3.47 -0.23 -11.59
C ASP A 71 2.67 0.51 -10.52
N PHE A 72 1.49 1.02 -10.88
CA PHE A 72 0.64 1.74 -9.93
C PHE A 72 0.06 0.82 -8.84
N LEU A 73 -0.30 -0.42 -9.20
CA LEU A 73 -0.69 -1.42 -8.21
C LEU A 73 0.48 -1.76 -7.31
N GLU A 74 1.66 -1.99 -7.87
CA GLU A 74 2.85 -2.38 -7.12
C GLU A 74 3.22 -1.35 -6.04
N VAL A 75 3.19 -0.06 -6.40
CA VAL A 75 3.39 1.04 -5.44
C VAL A 75 2.29 1.04 -4.36
N CYS A 76 1.01 0.97 -4.74
CA CYS A 76 -0.09 1.02 -3.77
C CYS A 76 -0.07 -0.18 -2.80
N GLU A 77 0.26 -1.36 -3.31
CA GLU A 77 0.44 -2.58 -2.53
C GLU A 77 1.62 -2.41 -1.57
N GLY A 78 2.78 -1.95 -2.04
CA GLY A 78 3.96 -1.72 -1.20
C GLY A 78 3.70 -0.74 -0.05
N LEU A 79 2.93 0.32 -0.31
CA LEU A 79 2.55 1.29 0.71
C LEU A 79 1.70 0.71 1.86
N CYS A 80 1.09 -0.47 1.68
CA CYS A 80 0.27 -1.13 2.70
C CYS A 80 1.08 -1.94 3.73
N TYR A 81 2.37 -2.16 3.50
CA TYR A 81 3.25 -2.90 4.42
C TYR A 81 4.09 -1.94 5.26
N CYS A 82 4.53 -2.37 6.44
CA CYS A 82 5.63 -1.67 7.11
C CYS A 82 6.95 -1.96 6.37
N LEU A 83 7.98 -1.13 6.61
CA LEU A 83 9.23 -1.20 5.84
C LEU A 83 9.85 -2.60 5.90
N SER A 84 9.96 -3.20 7.08
CA SER A 84 10.54 -4.54 7.23
C SER A 84 9.73 -5.65 6.56
N GLU A 85 8.40 -5.54 6.53
CA GLU A 85 7.54 -6.47 5.78
C GLU A 85 7.69 -6.29 4.27
N TYR A 86 7.82 -5.04 3.82
CA TYR A 86 8.06 -4.73 2.40
C TYR A 86 9.43 -5.23 1.96
N ASP A 87 10.47 -4.98 2.74
CA ASP A 87 11.83 -5.47 2.48
C ASP A 87 11.88 -6.99 2.44
N ALA A 88 11.24 -7.68 3.39
CA ALA A 88 11.13 -9.13 3.38
C ALA A 88 10.43 -9.66 2.12
N LYS A 89 9.42 -8.95 1.63
CA LYS A 89 8.70 -9.29 0.40
C LYS A 89 9.56 -9.05 -0.84
N CYS A 90 10.27 -7.94 -0.91
CA CYS A 90 11.20 -7.65 -2.01
C CYS A 90 12.33 -8.69 -2.05
N LEU A 91 12.92 -9.04 -0.90
CA LEU A 91 13.92 -10.11 -0.79
C LEU A 91 13.37 -11.45 -1.26
N TYR A 92 12.15 -11.81 -0.85
CA TYR A 92 11.51 -13.03 -1.31
C TYR A 92 11.30 -13.03 -2.82
N SER A 93 10.80 -11.93 -3.40
CA SER A 93 10.61 -11.78 -4.84
C SER A 93 11.94 -11.86 -5.61
N ALA A 94 13.02 -11.28 -5.07
CA ALA A 94 14.34 -11.28 -5.69
C ALA A 94 14.96 -12.69 -5.83
N VAL A 95 14.61 -13.63 -4.95
CA VAL A 95 15.13 -15.01 -4.99
C VAL A 95 14.12 -16.01 -5.55
N LYS A 96 12.86 -15.61 -5.73
CA LYS A 96 11.81 -16.52 -6.17
C LYS A 96 11.79 -16.61 -7.69
N GLY A 97 12.10 -17.79 -8.21
CA GLY A 97 11.92 -18.13 -9.62
C GLY A 97 13.21 -18.61 -10.26
N ALA A 98 13.33 -18.40 -11.57
CA ALA A 98 14.55 -18.70 -12.29
C ALA A 98 15.43 -17.45 -12.36
N GLY A 99 16.65 -17.55 -11.83
CA GLY A 99 17.55 -16.41 -11.64
C GLY A 99 17.40 -15.79 -10.25
N THR A 100 18.13 -14.71 -10.05
CA THR A 100 18.16 -13.92 -8.82
C THR A 100 18.23 -12.45 -9.22
N ASP A 101 17.59 -11.56 -8.47
CA ASP A 101 17.80 -10.12 -8.57
C ASP A 101 18.84 -9.70 -7.51
N GLU A 102 20.12 -9.78 -7.86
CA GLU A 102 21.20 -9.47 -6.93
C GLU A 102 21.26 -7.98 -6.56
N GLU A 103 20.81 -7.09 -7.45
CA GLU A 103 20.78 -5.65 -7.18
C GLU A 103 19.80 -5.34 -6.03
N ALA A 104 18.58 -5.88 -6.09
CA ALA A 104 17.60 -5.74 -5.01
C ALA A 104 18.10 -6.31 -3.67
N ILE A 105 18.81 -7.44 -3.70
CA ILE A 105 19.37 -8.05 -2.48
C ILE A 105 20.47 -7.18 -1.88
N ILE A 106 21.39 -6.68 -2.70
CA ILE A 106 22.48 -5.81 -2.24
C ILE A 106 21.89 -4.54 -1.64
N ASP A 107 20.91 -3.94 -2.30
CA ASP A 107 20.28 -2.70 -1.85
C ASP A 107 19.59 -2.88 -0.50
N ILE A 108 18.84 -3.96 -0.30
CA ILE A 108 18.12 -4.20 0.96
C ILE A 108 19.10 -4.58 2.09
N LEU A 109 20.01 -5.52 1.84
CA LEU A 109 20.86 -6.08 2.91
C LEU A 109 22.08 -5.20 3.26
N SER A 110 22.53 -4.35 2.35
CA SER A 110 23.76 -3.55 2.55
C SER A 110 23.49 -2.13 3.04
N PHE A 111 22.24 -1.66 2.99
CA PHE A 111 21.86 -0.30 3.39
C PHE A 111 20.91 -0.22 4.60
N GLU A 112 20.53 -1.34 5.25
CA GLU A 112 19.91 -1.29 6.59
C GLU A 112 20.89 -0.65 7.59
N LYS A 113 20.64 0.61 7.97
CA LYS A 113 21.32 1.34 9.05
C LYS A 113 20.32 1.82 10.09
#